data_AF-A0A536XFT6-F1
#
_entry.id   AF-A0A536XFT6-F1
#
_cell.length_a   1.000
_cell.length_b   1.000
_cell.length_c   1.000
_cell.angle_alpha   90.00
_cell.angle_beta   90.00
_cell.angle_gamma   90.00
#
_symmetry.space_group_name_H-M   'P 1'
#
loop_
_entity.id
_entity.type
_entity.pdbx_description
1 polymer ?
#
loop_
_entity_poly.entity_id
_entity_poly.type
_entity_poly.pdbx_seq_one_letter_code
_entity_poly.pdbx_strand_id
1 'polypeptide(L)' 'ALKPKYGQWVIFDHCMPFDVTRALDEATQYRDPRIWTAERDKAMWESLES' A
#
# COMPACT_ATOMS: atom_id res chain seq x y z
N ALA A 1 -12.60 7.34 -0.13
CA ALA A 1 -12.27 8.75 0.24
C ALA A 1 -11.14 9.36 -0.61
N LEU A 2 -10.09 8.61 -0.99
CA LEU A 2 -8.93 9.18 -1.72
C LEU A 2 -9.12 9.29 -3.24
N LYS A 3 -9.74 8.27 -3.88
CA LYS A 3 -9.91 8.19 -5.34
C LYS A 3 -10.61 9.40 -6.00
N PRO A 4 -11.68 10.00 -5.42
CA PRO A 4 -12.32 11.16 -6.05
C PRO A 4 -11.46 12.42 -6.12
N LYS A 5 -10.44 12.55 -5.25
CA LYS A 5 -9.58 13.73 -5.17
C LYS A 5 -8.22 13.54 -5.84
N TYR A 6 -7.72 12.30 -5.84
CA TYR A 6 -6.36 11.98 -6.31
C TYR A 6 -6.31 10.91 -7.40
N GLY A 7 -7.43 10.28 -7.77
CA GLY A 7 -7.48 9.20 -8.74
C GLY A 7 -7.11 9.59 -10.17
N GLN A 8 -7.09 10.90 -10.48
CA GLN A 8 -6.63 11.41 -11.78
C GLN A 8 -5.11 11.37 -11.95
N TRP A 9 -4.34 11.19 -10.87
CA TRP A 9 -2.89 11.11 -10.96
C TRP A 9 -2.48 9.76 -11.51
N VAL A 10 -1.61 9.77 -12.53
CA VAL A 10 -1.17 8.59 -13.28
C VAL A 10 -0.55 7.48 -12.43
N ILE A 11 -0.08 7.83 -11.24
CA ILE A 11 0.58 6.90 -10.31
C ILE A 11 -0.34 6.44 -9.17
N PHE A 12 -1.56 6.97 -9.07
CA PHE A 12 -2.44 6.77 -7.92
C PHE A 12 -2.69 5.28 -7.65
N ASP A 13 -3.18 4.55 -8.64
CA ASP A 13 -3.51 3.12 -8.46
C ASP A 13 -2.24 2.27 -8.21
N HIS A 14 -1.08 2.69 -8.71
CA HIS A 14 0.18 1.96 -8.53
C HIS A 14 0.82 2.20 -7.15
N CYS A 15 0.76 3.42 -6.62
CA CYS A 15 1.35 3.76 -5.33
C CYS A 15 0.41 3.49 -4.14
N MET A 16 -0.91 3.50 -4.35
CA MET A 16 -1.87 3.32 -3.27
C MET A 16 -1.63 2.05 -2.44
N PRO A 17 -1.34 0.87 -3.04
CA PRO A 17 -1.09 -0.35 -2.27
C PRO A 17 0.12 -0.24 -1.33
N PHE A 18 1.18 0.43 -1.81
CA PHE A 18 2.38 0.70 -1.01
C PHE A 18 2.08 1.66 0.14
N ASP A 19 1.41 2.78 -0.14
CA ASP A 19 1.07 3.80 0.85
C ASP A 19 0.16 3.26 1.96
N VAL A 20 -0.85 2.45 1.60
CA VAL A 20 -1.74 1.79 2.58
C VAL A 20 -0.95 0.80 3.43
N THR A 21 -0.10 -0.01 2.81
CA THR A 21 0.73 -0.97 3.54
C THR A 21 1.66 -0.28 4.52
N ARG A 22 2.26 0.85 4.12
CA ARG A 22 3.11 1.64 5.00
C ARG A 22 2.33 2.24 6.16
N ALA A 23 1.16 2.82 5.88
CA ALA A 23 0.30 3.39 6.92
C ALA A 23 -0.16 2.33 7.93
N LEU A 24 -0.45 1.11 7.48
CA LEU A 24 -0.80 -0.02 8.35
C LEU A 24 0.39 -0.47 9.21
N ASP A 25 1.59 -0.55 8.63
CA ASP A 25 2.82 -0.87 9.37
C ASP A 25 3.06 0.15 10.50
N GLU A 26 2.93 1.45 10.20
CA GLU A 26 3.09 2.55 11.17
C GLU A 26 2.06 2.50 12.30
N ALA A 27 0.81 2.20 11.96
CA ALA A 27 -0.29 2.19 12.91
C ALA A 27 -0.30 0.96 13.84
N THR A 28 0.40 -0.12 13.46
CA THR A 28 0.34 -1.39 14.21
C THR A 28 1.57 -1.64 15.06
N GLN A 29 2.71 -2.00 14.45
CA GLN A 29 3.88 -2.48 15.20
C GLN A 29 5.23 -2.10 14.57
N TYR A 30 5.24 -1.56 13.34
CA TYR A 30 6.46 -1.31 12.58
C TYR A 30 6.70 0.19 12.40
N ARG A 31 7.32 0.78 13.43
CA ARG A 31 7.76 2.18 13.41
C ARG A 31 8.65 2.46 12.20
N ASP A 32 9.66 1.64 12.00
CA ASP A 32 10.64 1.81 10.92
C ASP A 32 10.21 1.11 9.63
N PRO A 33 10.60 1.63 8.45
CA PRO A 33 10.31 1.00 7.17
C PRO A 33 10.88 -0.41 7.11
N ARG A 34 10.06 -1.34 6.64
CA ARG A 34 10.48 -2.71 6.35
C ARG A 34 10.88 -2.84 4.89
N ILE A 35 11.80 -3.75 4.60
CA ILE A 35 12.20 -4.07 3.24
C ILE A 35 10.97 -4.57 2.46
N TRP A 36 10.80 -4.03 1.25
CA TRP A 36 9.80 -4.49 0.31
C TRP A 36 10.33 -5.73 -0.42
N THR A 37 9.84 -6.92 -0.04
CA THR A 37 10.22 -8.19 -0.67
C THR A 37 9.17 -8.66 -1.67
N ALA A 38 9.55 -9.54 -2.59
CA ALA A 38 8.65 -10.10 -3.60
C ALA A 38 7.49 -10.91 -2.98
N GLU A 39 7.73 -11.58 -1.87
CA GLU A 39 6.71 -12.32 -1.12
C GLU A 39 5.68 -11.38 -0.52
N ARG A 40 6.13 -10.25 0.02
CA ARG A 40 5.26 -9.22 0.61
C ARG A 40 4.40 -8.56 -0.45
N ASP A 41 4.98 -8.26 -1.60
CA ASP A 41 4.26 -7.68 -2.74
C ASP A 41 3.10 -8.58 -3.17
N LYS A 42 3.35 -9.89 -3.34
CA LYS A 42 2.31 -10.87 -3.66
C LYS A 42 1.22 -10.96 -2.60
N ALA A 43 1.60 -11.09 -1.33
CA ALA A 43 0.64 -11.20 -0.22
C ALA A 43 -0.25 -9.95 -0.11
N MET A 44 0.32 -8.77 -0.40
CA MET A 44 -0.40 -7.51 -0.41
C MET A 44 -1.42 -7.48 -1.57
N TRP A 45 -1.01 -7.83 -2.79
CA TRP A 45 -1.91 -7.91 -3.94
C TRP A 45 -3.03 -8.94 -3.74
N GLU A 46 -2.72 -10.12 -3.21
CA GLU A 46 -3.70 -11.15 -2.86
C GLU A 46 -4.75 -10.63 -1.87
N SER A 47 -4.35 -9.79 -0.91
CA SER A 47 -5.29 -9.18 0.06
C SER A 47 -6.19 -8.09 -0.53
N LEU A 48 -5.81 -7.50 -1.67
CA LEU A 48 -6.60 -6.47 -2.36
C LEU A 48 -7.60 -7.05 -3.36
N GLU A 49 -7.31 -8.23 -3.90
CA GLU A 49 -8.17 -8.93 -4.86
C GLU A 49 -9.26 -9.81 -4.20
N SER A 50 -9.19 -10.02 -2.88
CA SER A 50 -10.17 -10.77 -2.07
C SER A 50 -11.24 -9.89 -1.45
#